data_AF-A0A9Q3XPY1-F1
#
_entry.id   AF-A0A9Q3XPY1-F1
#
_cell.length_a   1.000
_cell.length_b   1.000
_cell.length_c   1.000
_cell.angle_alpha   90.00
_cell.angle_beta   90.00
_cell.angle_gamma   90.00
#
_symmetry.space_group_name_H-M   'P 1'
#
loop_
_entity.id
_entity.type
_entity.pdbx_description
1 polymer ?
#
loop_
_entity_poly.entity_id
_entity_poly.type
_entity_poly.pdbx_seq_one_letter_code
_entity_poly.pdbx_strand_id
1 'polypeptide(L)'
;MKRTAVTLLGCTAAIGAALAAPALASAGPVPDGVYVGTTPEGAPVPLWDGKTITGGTTVNRLLGVNAIPGDVYRAPSIATGADVVHVDYSRLSPAFGAVFHDEMTRDAVNPNRWNGTVYFVGAGQPVVVGGFAITR
;
A
#
# COMPACT_ATOMS: atom_id res chain seq x y z
N MET A 1 -52.80 7.31 -34.28
CA MET A 1 -51.45 7.57 -34.83
C MET A 1 -50.69 8.41 -33.79
N LYS A 2 -50.09 7.79 -32.78
CA LYS A 2 -48.66 7.42 -32.57
C LYS A 2 -47.65 8.60 -32.74
N ARG A 3 -47.02 8.96 -31.60
CA ARG A 3 -45.93 9.94 -31.37
C ARG A 3 -44.56 9.30 -31.58
N THR A 4 -43.55 10.05 -32.08
CA THR A 4 -42.09 9.85 -31.85
C THR A 4 -41.34 11.07 -32.42
N ALA A 5 -40.78 12.03 -31.65
CA ALA A 5 -39.55 12.05 -30.81
C ALA A 5 -38.26 11.78 -31.63
N VAL A 6 -37.61 12.83 -32.15
CA VAL A 6 -36.43 13.60 -31.64
C VAL A 6 -35.07 12.98 -31.94
N THR A 7 -34.28 13.79 -32.66
CA THR A 7 -32.87 13.77 -33.06
C THR A 7 -31.88 13.40 -31.95
N LEU A 8 -30.79 12.71 -32.30
CA LEU A 8 -29.49 12.95 -31.67
C LEU A 8 -28.34 12.78 -32.67
N LEU A 9 -27.60 13.89 -32.79
CA LEU A 9 -26.36 14.10 -33.53
C LEU A 9 -25.31 13.04 -33.20
N GLY A 10 -24.56 12.65 -34.23
CA GLY A 10 -23.34 11.87 -34.08
C GLY A 10 -22.27 12.63 -33.30
N CYS A 11 -21.72 11.95 -32.28
CA CYS A 11 -20.48 12.35 -31.64
C CYS A 11 -19.37 11.41 -32.13
N THR A 12 -18.55 11.91 -33.05
CA THR A 12 -17.19 11.42 -33.30
C THR A 12 -16.36 11.64 -32.02
N ALA A 13 -16.13 10.57 -31.25
CA ALA A 13 -15.20 10.61 -30.13
C ALA A 13 -13.80 10.19 -30.59
N ALA A 14 -12.82 10.99 -30.20
CA ALA A 14 -11.47 11.02 -30.69
C ALA A 14 -10.66 9.74 -30.40
N ILE A 15 -9.83 9.37 -31.38
CA ILE A 15 -8.66 8.52 -31.21
C ILE A 15 -7.65 9.34 -30.40
N GLY A 16 -7.68 9.19 -29.07
CA GLY A 16 -6.67 9.70 -28.17
C GLY A 16 -5.86 8.51 -27.65
N ALA A 17 -4.56 8.50 -27.93
CA ALA A 17 -3.64 7.49 -27.43
C ALA A 17 -3.86 7.26 -25.94
N ALA A 18 -4.32 6.08 -25.56
CA ALA A 18 -4.18 5.60 -24.21
C ALA A 18 -2.68 5.46 -23.97
N LEU A 19 -2.03 6.49 -23.40
CA LEU A 19 -0.90 6.24 -22.52
C LEU A 19 -1.38 5.13 -21.60
N ALA A 20 -0.75 3.96 -21.68
CA ALA A 20 -1.01 2.88 -20.74
C ALA A 20 -1.00 3.51 -19.35
N ALA A 21 -2.17 3.57 -18.70
CA ALA A 21 -2.21 3.93 -17.30
C ALA A 21 -1.17 3.02 -16.65
N PRO A 22 -0.19 3.56 -15.89
CA PRO A 22 0.78 2.71 -15.23
C PRO A 22 -0.03 1.65 -14.51
N ALA A 23 0.19 0.38 -14.87
CA ALA A 23 -0.56 -0.72 -14.32
C ALA A 23 -0.56 -0.51 -12.82
N LEU A 24 -1.74 -0.19 -12.25
CA LEU A 24 -1.85 0.09 -10.82
C LEU A 24 -1.24 -1.12 -10.15
N ALA A 25 -0.13 -0.91 -9.42
CA ALA A 25 0.58 -1.99 -8.78
C ALA A 25 -0.45 -2.74 -7.93
N SER A 26 -0.80 -3.96 -8.35
CA SER A 26 -1.77 -4.74 -7.61
C SER A 26 -1.09 -5.13 -6.30
N ALA A 27 -1.79 -4.93 -5.18
CA ALA A 27 -1.36 -5.38 -3.87
C ALA A 27 -0.89 -6.84 -3.89
N GLY A 28 -1.41 -7.69 -4.78
CA GLY A 28 -1.20 -9.13 -4.72
C GLY A 28 -1.81 -9.72 -3.43
N PRO A 29 -1.62 -11.01 -3.15
CA PRO A 29 -2.05 -11.59 -1.88
C PRO A 29 -1.24 -11.00 -0.72
N VAL A 30 -1.88 -10.85 0.45
CA VAL A 30 -1.20 -10.47 1.70
C VAL A 30 0.06 -11.34 1.86
N PRO A 31 1.24 -10.74 2.06
CA PRO A 31 2.48 -11.49 2.17
C PRO A 31 2.49 -12.35 3.43
N ASP A 32 3.23 -13.46 3.36
CA ASP A 32 3.48 -14.34 4.51
C ASP A 32 4.98 -14.66 4.56
N GLY A 33 5.56 -14.67 5.75
CA GLY A 33 6.97 -14.97 5.98
C GLY A 33 7.75 -13.94 6.79
N VAL A 34 9.06 -14.18 6.90
CA VAL A 34 10.03 -13.30 7.54
C VAL A 34 10.72 -12.48 6.45
N TYR A 35 10.71 -11.15 6.60
CA TYR A 35 11.28 -10.22 5.65
C TYR A 35 12.34 -9.33 6.30
N VAL A 36 13.39 -9.04 5.55
CA VAL A 36 14.42 -8.07 5.90
C VAL A 36 13.96 -6.66 5.51
N GLY A 37 14.10 -5.70 6.41
CA GLY A 37 13.74 -4.30 6.21
C GLY A 37 14.90 -3.48 5.64
N THR A 38 14.61 -2.67 4.62
CA THR A 38 15.58 -1.74 4.02
C THR A 38 14.91 -0.40 3.70
N THR A 39 15.71 0.60 3.34
CA THR A 39 15.22 1.77 2.60
C THR A 39 14.68 1.32 1.23
N PRO A 40 13.92 2.17 0.51
CA PRO A 40 13.49 1.88 -0.85
C PRO A 40 14.64 1.61 -1.83
N GLU A 41 15.85 2.12 -1.54
CA GLU A 41 17.06 1.92 -2.34
C GLU A 41 17.83 0.65 -1.93
N GLY A 42 17.39 -0.07 -0.89
CA GLY A 42 18.00 -1.31 -0.42
C GLY A 42 19.04 -1.16 0.68
N ALA A 43 19.22 0.04 1.25
CA ALA A 43 20.15 0.23 2.37
C ALA A 43 19.53 -0.29 3.69
N PRO A 44 20.33 -0.82 4.64
CA PRO A 44 19.83 -1.17 5.96
C PRO A 44 19.23 0.06 6.69
N VAL A 45 18.12 -0.14 7.39
CA VAL A 45 17.53 0.90 8.24
C VAL A 45 18.06 0.73 9.67
N PRO A 46 18.60 1.77 10.32
CA PRO A 46 19.06 1.67 11.69
C PRO A 46 17.97 1.15 12.62
N LEU A 47 18.33 0.21 13.50
CA LEU A 47 17.47 -0.38 14.53
C LEU A 47 16.32 -1.26 14.03
N TRP A 48 16.04 -1.34 12.72
CA TRP A 48 14.91 -2.09 12.18
C TRP A 48 15.39 -3.24 11.30
N ASP A 49 15.04 -4.47 11.69
CA ASP A 49 15.46 -5.68 10.99
C ASP A 49 14.46 -6.08 9.90
N GLY A 50 13.23 -5.54 9.95
CA GLY A 50 12.15 -5.87 9.03
C GLY A 50 10.89 -6.35 9.74
N LYS A 51 10.12 -7.21 9.07
CA LYS A 51 8.79 -7.66 9.51
C LYS A 51 8.67 -9.18 9.44
N THR A 52 7.97 -9.78 10.39
CA THR A 52 7.43 -11.14 10.24
C THR A 52 5.94 -11.04 10.06
N ILE A 53 5.41 -11.57 8.95
CA ILE A 53 3.99 -11.51 8.59
C ILE A 53 3.45 -12.93 8.61
N THR A 54 2.36 -13.15 9.34
CA THR A 54 1.72 -14.47 9.48
C THR A 54 0.21 -14.32 9.57
N GLY A 55 -0.51 -14.96 8.66
CA GLY A 55 -1.97 -15.10 8.74
C GLY A 55 -2.75 -13.78 8.88
N GLY A 56 -2.30 -12.71 8.21
CA GLY A 56 -2.93 -11.38 8.29
C GLY A 56 -2.50 -10.55 9.50
N THR A 57 -1.42 -10.95 10.17
CA THR A 57 -0.81 -10.18 11.27
C THR A 57 0.66 -9.95 10.98
N THR A 58 1.27 -8.96 11.60
CA THR A 58 2.69 -8.69 11.49
C THR A 58 3.30 -8.30 12.82
N VAL A 59 4.61 -8.48 12.94
CA VAL A 59 5.43 -7.82 13.94
C VAL A 59 6.67 -7.22 13.29
N ASN A 60 6.90 -5.92 13.49
CA ASN A 60 8.21 -5.34 13.19
C ASN A 60 9.22 -5.83 14.21
N ARG A 61 10.37 -6.22 13.68
CA ARG A 61 11.53 -6.66 14.43
C ARG A 61 12.52 -5.51 14.51
N LEU A 62 12.97 -5.21 15.73
CA LEU A 62 13.94 -4.16 16.00
C LEU A 62 15.07 -4.76 16.82
N LEU A 63 16.32 -4.67 16.35
CA LEU A 63 17.51 -5.18 17.05
C LEU A 63 17.35 -6.62 17.58
N GLY A 64 16.74 -7.50 16.78
CA GLY A 64 16.51 -8.90 17.10
C GLY A 64 15.29 -9.17 17.99
N VAL A 65 14.51 -8.16 18.37
CA VAL A 65 13.30 -8.33 19.19
C VAL A 65 12.01 -8.02 18.43
N ASN A 66 10.96 -8.78 18.73
CA ASN A 66 9.61 -8.52 18.25
C ASN A 66 8.99 -7.35 19.04
N ALA A 67 8.78 -6.21 18.39
CA ALA A 67 8.50 -4.96 19.11
C ALA A 67 7.18 -4.27 18.73
N ILE A 68 6.85 -4.20 17.44
CA ILE A 68 5.68 -3.43 16.99
C ILE A 68 4.70 -4.37 16.26
N PRO A 69 3.66 -4.88 16.94
CA PRO A 69 2.64 -5.71 16.33
C PRO A 69 1.67 -4.88 15.48
N GLY A 70 1.10 -5.50 14.46
CA GLY A 70 0.06 -4.91 13.61
C GLY A 70 -0.82 -5.96 12.93
N ASP A 71 -1.93 -5.50 12.39
CA ASP A 71 -2.76 -6.25 11.45
C ASP A 71 -2.33 -5.96 10.01
N VAL A 72 -2.49 -6.94 9.13
CA VAL A 72 -2.13 -6.83 7.72
C VAL A 72 -3.28 -7.31 6.86
N TYR A 73 -3.79 -6.42 6.01
CA TYR A 73 -4.95 -6.69 5.18
C TYR A 73 -4.90 -5.89 3.89
N ARG A 74 -5.74 -6.25 2.93
CA ARG A 74 -5.90 -5.48 1.70
C ARG A 74 -7.02 -4.47 1.86
N ALA A 75 -6.76 -3.25 1.42
CA ALA A 75 -7.76 -2.20 1.32
C ALA A 75 -7.30 -1.13 0.33
N PRO A 76 -8.20 -0.26 -0.15
CA PRO A 76 -7.81 0.91 -0.91
C PRO A 76 -6.83 1.79 -0.12
N SER A 77 -5.89 2.39 -0.84
CA SER A 77 -4.93 3.36 -0.30
C SER A 77 -5.65 4.60 0.22
N ILE A 78 -5.26 5.08 1.39
CA ILE A 78 -5.75 6.33 1.98
C ILE A 78 -5.33 7.55 1.17
N ALA A 79 -4.23 7.46 0.43
CA ALA A 79 -3.69 8.56 -0.36
C ALA A 79 -4.20 8.56 -1.81
N THR A 80 -4.36 7.38 -2.42
CA THR A 80 -4.60 7.26 -3.87
C THR A 80 -5.85 6.48 -4.25
N GLY A 81 -6.45 5.74 -3.31
CA GLY A 81 -7.54 4.79 -3.60
C GLY A 81 -7.12 3.52 -4.35
N ALA A 82 -5.84 3.34 -4.68
CA ALA A 82 -5.32 2.13 -5.30
C ALA A 82 -5.36 0.93 -4.34
N ASP A 83 -5.45 -0.29 -4.86
CA ASP A 83 -5.42 -1.50 -4.04
C ASP A 83 -4.01 -1.75 -3.46
N VAL A 84 -3.90 -1.75 -2.13
CA VAL A 84 -2.62 -1.92 -1.41
C VAL A 84 -2.78 -2.89 -0.24
N VAL A 85 -1.65 -3.39 0.28
CA VAL A 85 -1.60 -4.07 1.58
C VAL A 85 -1.33 -3.03 2.67
N HIS A 86 -2.24 -2.91 3.62
CA HIS A 86 -2.09 -2.07 4.81
C HIS A 86 -1.36 -2.81 5.92
N VAL A 87 -0.61 -2.06 6.72
CA VAL A 87 -0.25 -2.47 8.08
C VAL A 87 -0.89 -1.49 9.07
N ASP A 88 -1.81 -2.00 9.87
CA ASP A 88 -2.50 -1.26 10.91
C ASP A 88 -1.86 -1.56 12.27
N TYR A 89 -1.33 -0.51 12.90
CA TYR A 89 -0.65 -0.59 14.19
C TYR A 89 -1.59 -0.38 15.39
N SER A 90 -2.90 -0.45 15.21
CA SER A 90 -3.89 -0.35 16.29
C SER A 90 -3.71 -1.44 17.35
N ARG A 91 -3.09 -2.58 17.00
CA ARG A 91 -2.66 -3.62 17.96
C ARG A 91 -1.58 -3.16 18.93
N LEU A 92 -0.66 -2.30 18.49
CA LEU A 92 0.32 -1.69 19.39
C LEU A 92 -0.39 -0.68 20.29
N SER A 93 -1.14 0.26 19.69
CA SER A 93 -2.08 1.11 20.42
C SER A 93 -3.08 1.75 19.46
N PRO A 94 -4.33 1.99 19.88
CA PRO A 94 -5.32 2.68 19.05
C PRO A 94 -4.88 4.07 18.61
N ALA A 95 -4.19 4.82 19.47
CA ALA A 95 -3.70 6.17 19.14
C ALA A 95 -2.62 6.14 18.07
N PHE A 96 -1.72 5.15 18.10
CA PHE A 96 -0.68 5.01 17.09
C PHE A 96 -1.25 4.54 15.75
N GLY A 97 -2.12 3.54 15.75
CA GLY A 97 -2.81 3.07 14.53
C GLY A 97 -3.74 4.11 13.90
N ALA A 98 -4.29 5.04 14.70
CA ALA A 98 -5.07 6.15 14.16
C ALA A 98 -4.23 7.10 13.30
N VAL A 99 -2.94 7.27 13.60
CA VAL A 99 -2.11 8.30 12.96
C VAL A 99 -0.99 7.76 12.09
N PHE A 100 -0.48 6.55 12.31
CA PHE A 100 0.57 5.95 11.48
C PHE A 100 0.04 4.76 10.69
N HIS A 101 0.23 4.81 9.37
CA HIS A 101 -0.27 3.82 8.43
C HIS A 101 0.84 3.43 7.46
N ASP A 102 1.14 2.14 7.33
CA ASP A 102 2.00 1.67 6.24
C ASP A 102 1.12 1.13 5.11
N GLU A 103 1.43 1.52 3.88
CA GLU A 103 0.84 0.94 2.68
C GLU A 103 1.92 0.29 1.83
N MET A 104 1.68 -0.94 1.41
CA MET A 104 2.65 -1.75 0.68
C MET A 104 2.07 -2.22 -0.66
N THR A 105 2.91 -2.17 -1.68
CA THR A 105 2.66 -2.77 -2.99
C THR A 105 3.75 -3.78 -3.30
N ARG A 106 3.38 -4.85 -4.01
CA ARG A 106 4.37 -5.83 -4.46
C ARG A 106 5.21 -5.21 -5.57
N ASP A 107 6.52 -5.40 -5.49
CA ASP A 107 7.43 -4.93 -6.52
C ASP A 107 7.17 -5.65 -7.85
N ALA A 108 7.09 -4.88 -8.93
CA ALA A 108 6.72 -5.40 -10.25
C ALA A 108 7.82 -6.27 -10.89
N VAL A 109 9.07 -6.12 -10.44
CA VAL A 109 10.24 -6.81 -10.99
C VAL A 109 10.67 -7.93 -10.06
N ASN A 110 10.70 -7.69 -8.75
CA ASN A 110 11.07 -8.66 -7.74
C ASN A 110 9.84 -9.12 -6.93
N PRO A 111 9.23 -10.27 -7.24
CA PRO A 111 8.01 -10.71 -6.55
C PRO A 111 8.21 -11.05 -5.06
N ASN A 112 9.46 -11.15 -4.57
CA ASN A 112 9.79 -11.35 -3.17
C ASN A 112 9.96 -10.05 -2.39
N ARG A 113 9.85 -8.90 -3.06
CA ARG A 113 10.00 -7.57 -2.49
C ARG A 113 8.68 -6.83 -2.45
N TRP A 114 8.49 -6.07 -1.39
CA TRP A 114 7.39 -5.14 -1.22
C TRP A 114 7.92 -3.74 -0.97
N ASN A 115 7.32 -2.78 -1.64
CA ASN A 115 7.61 -1.36 -1.49
C ASN A 115 6.57 -0.75 -0.56
N GLY A 116 7.02 -0.14 0.53
CA GLY A 116 6.19 0.44 1.56
C GLY A 116 6.30 1.96 1.61
N THR A 117 5.17 2.62 1.87
CA THR A 117 5.10 4.05 2.19
C THR A 117 4.53 4.20 3.59
N VAL A 118 5.15 5.06 4.41
CA VAL A 118 4.67 5.39 5.75
C VAL A 118 3.95 6.73 5.69
N TYR A 119 2.70 6.72 6.15
CA TYR A 119 1.87 7.91 6.24
C TYR A 119 1.64 8.31 7.69
N PHE A 120 1.60 9.62 7.92
CA PHE A 120 1.05 10.24 9.11
C PHE A 120 -0.28 10.92 8.81
N VAL A 121 -1.32 10.65 9.61
CA VAL A 121 -2.68 11.20 9.47
C VAL A 121 -3.08 11.95 10.74
N GLY A 122 -2.49 13.14 10.96
CA GLY A 122 -2.77 13.96 12.15
C GLY A 122 -3.86 15.02 11.98
N ALA A 123 -4.15 15.44 10.74
CA ALA A 123 -5.08 16.54 10.42
C ALA A 123 -6.15 16.14 9.40
N GLY A 124 -6.45 14.83 9.31
CA GLY A 124 -7.43 14.29 8.36
C GLY A 124 -6.95 14.18 6.91
N GLN A 125 -5.67 14.44 6.64
CA GLN A 125 -5.02 14.21 5.35
C GLN A 125 -3.75 13.38 5.56
N PRO A 126 -3.49 12.37 4.70
CA PRO A 126 -2.27 11.57 4.78
C PRO A 126 -1.06 12.38 4.29
N VAL A 127 0.00 12.40 5.10
CA VAL A 127 1.29 12.99 4.76
C VAL A 127 2.33 11.88 4.71
N VAL A 128 3.11 11.80 3.63
CA VAL A 128 4.22 10.85 3.54
C VAL A 128 5.32 11.27 4.52
N VAL A 129 5.70 10.37 5.42
CA VAL A 129 6.78 10.60 6.40
C VAL A 129 7.97 9.67 6.19
N GLY A 130 7.85 8.69 5.30
CA GLY A 130 8.96 7.81 4.94
C GLY A 130 8.58 6.78 3.89
N GLY A 131 9.60 6.08 3.40
CA GLY A 131 9.46 4.90 2.55
C GLY A 131 10.32 3.78 3.10
N PHE A 132 9.94 2.54 2.79
CA PHE A 132 10.69 1.35 3.14
C PHE A 132 10.55 0.29 2.06
N ALA A 133 11.35 -0.76 2.16
CA ALA A 133 11.10 -2.01 1.47
C ALA A 133 11.26 -3.18 2.44
N ILE A 134 10.53 -4.26 2.16
CA ILE A 134 10.74 -5.55 2.82
C ILE A 134 10.98 -6.62 1.78
N THR A 135 12.02 -7.44 1.96
CA THR A 135 12.40 -8.50 1.02
C THR A 135 12.57 -9.82 1.75
N ARG A 136 12.05 -10.90 1.15
CA ARG A 136 12.19 -12.26 1.67
C ARG A 136 13.52 -12.88 1.28
#